data_AF-R5L5H3-F1
#
_entry.id   AF-R5L5H3-F1
#
_cell.length_a   1.000
_cell.length_b   1.000
_cell.length_c   1.000
_cell.angle_alpha   90.00
_cell.angle_beta   90.00
_cell.angle_gamma   90.00
#
_symmetry.space_group_name_H-M   'P 1'
#
loop_
_entity.id
_entity.type
_entity.pdbx_description
1 polymer ?
#
loop_
_entity_poly.entity_id
_entity_poly.type
_entity_poly.pdbx_seq_one_letter_code
_entity_poly.pdbx_strand_id
1 'polypeptide(L)' 'MKVEKDYLQVFKLTAKDHTQHVTHSQKEPAYEHSFDFRTDEPITAKIFVIDDETHTTMLLAEEY' A
#
# COMPACT_ATOMS: atom_id res chain seq x y z
N MET A 1 -0.72 -2.53 -18.33
CA MET A 1 -1.73 -3.57 -17.98
C MET A 1 -2.42 -3.12 -16.70
N LYS A 2 -3.77 -3.13 -16.67
CA LYS A 2 -4.54 -2.92 -15.44
C LYS A 2 -4.74 -4.29 -14.81
N VAL A 3 -4.32 -4.46 -13.56
CA VAL A 3 -4.59 -5.67 -12.77
C VAL A 3 -5.81 -5.40 -11.90
N GLU A 4 -6.76 -6.33 -11.89
CA GLU A 4 -7.96 -6.26 -11.05
C GLU A 4 -7.56 -6.24 -9.57
N LYS A 5 -8.20 -5.39 -8.78
CA LYS A 5 -7.91 -5.23 -7.35
C LYS A 5 -8.76 -6.21 -6.56
N ASP A 6 -8.13 -6.89 -5.61
CA ASP A 6 -8.83 -7.78 -4.71
C ASP A 6 -9.32 -7.02 -3.47
N TYR A 7 -10.07 -7.75 -2.63
CA TYR A 7 -10.66 -7.23 -1.40
C TYR A 7 -9.63 -6.61 -0.44
N LEU A 8 -8.38 -7.12 -0.44
CA LEU A 8 -7.35 -6.71 0.52
C LEU A 8 -6.06 -6.32 -0.19
N GLN A 9 -5.88 -5.02 -0.32
CA GLN A 9 -4.64 -4.44 -0.82
C GLN A 9 -3.73 -4.05 0.35
N VAL A 10 -2.44 -4.29 0.19
CA VAL A 10 -1.42 -3.99 1.21
C VAL A 10 -0.45 -2.96 0.67
N PHE A 11 -0.30 -1.85 1.39
CA PHE A 11 0.72 -0.84 1.12
C PHE A 11 1.75 -0.87 2.23
N LYS A 12 2.99 -1.20 1.87
CA LYS A 12 4.14 -1.11 2.76
C LYS A 12 4.93 0.14 2.43
N LEU A 13 4.97 1.07 3.37
CA LEU A 13 5.74 2.30 3.30
C LEU A 13 7.06 2.09 4.06
N THR A 14 8.18 2.40 3.43
CA THR A 14 9.50 2.35 4.05
C THR A 14 10.22 3.67 3.82
N ALA A 15 10.65 4.31 4.91
CA ALA A 15 11.44 5.52 4.85
C ALA A 15 12.90 5.20 4.52
N LYS A 16 13.47 5.91 3.54
CA LYS A 16 14.88 5.80 3.15
C LYS A 16 15.43 7.16 2.73
N ASP A 17 16.22 7.77 3.62
CA ASP A 17 16.74 9.14 3.45
C ASP A 17 15.62 10.11 3.06
N HIS A 18 15.77 10.89 1.98
CA HIS A 18 14.73 11.76 1.41
C HIS A 18 13.83 11.04 0.39
N THR A 19 13.55 9.75 0.62
CA THR A 19 12.76 8.91 -0.29
C THR A 19 11.75 8.08 0.50
N GLN A 20 10.49 8.14 0.09
CA GLN A 20 9.45 7.22 0.47
C GLN A 20 9.41 6.08 -0.53
N HIS A 21 9.79 4.88 -0.10
CA HIS A 21 9.52 3.65 -0.85
C HIS A 21 8.13 3.15 -0.50
N VAL A 22 7.31 2.81 -1.50
CA VAL A 22 5.96 2.28 -1.33
C VAL A 22 5.82 1.00 -2.15
N THR A 23 5.58 -0.13 -1.50
CA THR A 23 5.22 -1.39 -2.16
C THR A 23 3.73 -1.64 -2.02
N HIS A 24 3.01 -1.72 -3.14
CA HIS A 24 1.62 -2.16 -3.21
C HIS A 24 1.58 -3.63 -3.62
N SER A 25 0.97 -4.48 -2.79
CA SER A 25 0.71 -5.87 -3.13
C SER A 25 -0.72 -6.33 -2.82
N GLN A 26 -1.13 -7.42 -3.46
CA GLN A 26 -2.41 -8.11 -3.28
C GLN A 26 -2.24 -9.60 -3.65
N LYS A 27 -3.22 -10.45 -3.32
CA LYS A 27 -3.10 -11.91 -3.48
C LYS A 27 -3.72 -12.45 -4.77
N GLU A 28 -4.92 -12.02 -5.14
CA GLU A 28 -5.67 -12.65 -6.24
C GLU A 28 -6.39 -11.64 -7.15
N PRO A 29 -5.90 -11.39 -8.37
CA PRO A 29 -4.67 -11.93 -8.94
C PRO A 29 -3.43 -11.45 -8.18
N ALA A 30 -2.39 -12.29 -8.15
CA ALA A 30 -1.13 -11.93 -7.50
C ALA A 30 -0.53 -10.71 -8.19
N TYR A 31 -0.27 -9.68 -7.40
CA TYR A 31 0.30 -8.44 -7.89
C TYR A 31 1.18 -7.81 -6.83
N GLU A 32 2.30 -7.28 -7.30
CA GLU A 32 3.20 -6.46 -6.52
C GLU A 32 3.78 -5.38 -7.42
N HIS A 33 3.84 -4.15 -6.91
CA HIS A 33 4.50 -3.06 -7.58
C HIS A 33 5.05 -2.06 -6.58
N SER A 34 6.22 -1.53 -6.86
CA SER A 34 6.89 -0.57 -5.99
C SER A 34 7.07 0.78 -6.67
N PHE A 35 6.97 1.83 -5.87
CA PHE A 35 7.13 3.22 -6.27
C PHE A 35 8.11 3.91 -5.32
N ASP A 36 8.91 4.81 -5.85
CA ASP A 36 9.78 5.70 -5.06
C ASP A 36 9.37 7.15 -5.27
N PHE A 37 9.18 7.86 -4.17
CA PHE A 37 8.85 9.29 -4.17
C PHE A 37 9.87 10.06 -3.36
N ARG A 38 10.30 11.23 -3.85
CA ARG A 38 11.11 12.15 -3.05
C ARG A 38 10.21 12.88 -2.05
N THR A 39 10.64 12.91 -0.80
CA THR A 39 9.98 13.63 0.28
C THR A 39 10.99 13.92 1.38
N ASP A 40 10.82 15.04 2.07
CA ASP A 40 11.66 15.41 3.20
C ASP A 40 11.26 14.68 4.49
N GLU A 41 10.03 14.17 4.54
CA GLU A 41 9.44 13.51 5.72
C GLU A 41 8.86 12.13 5.34
N PRO A 42 9.69 11.14 4.98
CA PRO A 42 9.20 9.81 4.70
C PRO A 42 8.84 9.07 6.00
N ILE A 43 7.87 8.17 5.89
CA ILE A 43 7.37 7.38 7.01
C ILE A 43 7.58 5.89 6.76
N THR A 44 7.69 5.13 7.85
CA THR A 44 7.63 3.67 7.83
C THR A 44 6.30 3.26 8.43
N ALA A 45 5.44 2.66 7.61
CA ALA A 45 4.10 2.26 8.01
C ALA A 45 3.65 1.09 7.14
N LYS A 46 2.63 0.38 7.60
CA LYS A 46 1.90 -0.58 6.77
C LYS A 46 0.44 -0.21 6.81
N ILE A 47 -0.17 -0.10 5.63
CA ILE A 47 -1.55 0.28 5.45
C ILE A 47 -2.26 -0.89 4.78
N PHE A 48 -3.40 -1.29 5.34
CA PHE A 48 -4.34 -2.19 4.70
C PHE A 48 -5.43 -1.35 4.05
N VAL A 49 -5.75 -1.67 2.81
CA VAL A 49 -6.91 -1.11 2.10
C VAL A 49 -7.88 -2.25 1.88
N ILE A 50 -9.04 -2.14 2.51
CA ILE A 50 -10.16 -3.06 2.35
C ILE A 50 -11.16 -2.40 1.42
N ASP A 51 -11.45 -3.05 0.30
CA ASP A 51 -12.42 -2.58 -0.68
C ASP A 51 -13.48 -3.67 -0.88
N ASP A 52 -14.70 -3.40 -0.45
CA ASP A 52 -15.84 -4.34 -0.56
C ASP A 52 -16.73 -4.05 -1.77
N GLU A 53 -16.23 -3.29 -2.76
CA GLU A 53 -16.92 -2.74 -3.93
C GLU A 53 -17.89 -1.59 -3.63
N THR A 54 -18.40 -1.49 -2.39
CA THR A 54 -19.34 -0.44 -1.98
C THR A 54 -18.68 0.64 -1.13
N HIS A 55 -17.67 0.28 -0.37
CA HIS A 55 -16.89 1.13 0.51
C HIS A 55 -15.42 0.76 0.45
N THR A 56 -14.58 1.77 0.62
CA THR A 56 -13.13 1.60 0.77
C THR A 56 -12.70 2.11 2.13
N THR A 57 -12.04 1.27 2.91
CA THR A 57 -11.49 1.62 4.22
C THR A 57 -9.97 1.47 4.21
N MET A 58 -9.26 2.48 4.71
CA MET A 58 -7.82 2.44 4.91
C MET A 58 -7.52 2.33 6.41
N LEU A 59 -6.69 1.37 6.78
CA LEU A 59 -6.34 1.07 8.17
C LEU A 59 -4.82 1.03 8.31
N LEU A 60 -4.28 1.65 9.36
CA LEU A 60 -2.90 1.40 9.74
C LEU A 60 -2.81 -0.02 10.34
N ALA A 61 -1.71 -0.72 10.08
CA ALA A 61 -1.49 -2.06 10.65
C ALA A 61 -1.41 -2.06 12.18
N GLU A 62 -1.21 -0.90 12.80
CA GLU A 62 -1.24 -0.73 14.27
C GLU A 62 -2.68 -0.63 14.82
N GLU A 63 -3.67 -0.43 13.96
CA GLU A 63 -5.10 -0.32 14.33
C GLU A 63 -5.86 -1.65 14.19
N TYR A 64 -5.15 -2.75 13.87
CA TYR A 64 -5.68 -4.10 13.66
C TYR A 64 -5.16 -5.08 14.72
#